data_AF-A0A524QZN6-F1
#
_entry.id   AF-A0A524QZN6-F1
#
_cell.length_a   1.000
_cell.length_b   1.000
_cell.length_c   1.000
_cell.angle_alpha   90.00
_cell.angle_beta   90.00
_cell.angle_gamma   90.00
#
_symmetry.space_group_name_H-M   'P 1'
#
loop_
_entity.id
_entity.type
_entity.pdbx_description
1 polymer ?
#
loop_
_entity_poly.entity_id
_entity_poly.type
_entity_poly.pdbx_seq_one_letter_code
_entity_poly.pdbx_strand_id
1 'polypeptide(L)'
;MSVFASPLYVAQEIWNHGPVMLASMSQLGLTPPTFGERDLTNLSAYIRQQAGPGLQDRLLLTPGNPNEGRRVFGSKGCSSCHGAGAQGGGGGPDLSRFPLRRSAEAVAGRMWNHSFAMNDAMRARGIDWPRFENSELADLVAFLYFLPFFDRPGDALRGEEVFSNRSCDGCHSPAGLQEDQSPLAGPDLIGSTVASSPAALVAAMWNHAPVMRAAILAEGRPWPTLSGGDLRNLRAYLLRRGNNP
;
A
#
# COMPACT_ATOMS: atom_id res chain seq x y z
N MET A 1 10.90 -35.17 4.16
CA MET A 1 10.95 -33.82 4.76
C MET A 1 9.55 -33.25 4.68
N SER A 2 8.94 -33.01 5.83
CA SER A 2 7.51 -32.85 6.08
C SER A 2 6.95 -31.47 5.69
N VAL A 3 5.67 -31.39 5.33
CA VAL A 3 4.99 -30.16 4.93
C VAL A 3 3.76 -29.87 5.80
N PHE A 4 3.55 -28.60 6.15
CA PHE A 4 2.75 -28.15 7.30
C PHE A 4 1.62 -27.19 6.89
N ALA A 5 0.43 -27.29 7.50
CA ALA A 5 -0.60 -26.25 7.42
C ALA A 5 -0.07 -24.95 8.05
N SER A 6 0.56 -24.07 7.25
CA SER A 6 1.02 -22.77 7.74
C SER A 6 -0.18 -21.93 8.20
N PRO A 7 -0.02 -20.99 9.15
CA PRO A 7 -1.13 -20.12 9.55
C PRO A 7 -1.81 -19.42 8.36
N LEU A 8 -1.02 -19.02 7.36
CA LEU A 8 -1.53 -18.40 6.13
C LEU A 8 -2.20 -19.40 5.18
N TYR A 9 -1.75 -20.66 5.15
CA TYR A 9 -2.46 -21.72 4.42
C TYR A 9 -3.86 -21.93 5.00
N VAL A 10 -3.94 -22.06 6.33
CA VAL A 10 -5.23 -22.20 7.03
C VAL A 10 -6.12 -21.00 6.75
N ALA A 11 -5.58 -19.78 6.80
CA ALA A 11 -6.33 -18.58 6.47
C ALA A 11 -6.84 -18.56 5.01
N GLN A 12 -6.05 -19.07 4.05
CA GLN A 12 -6.47 -19.17 2.64
C GLN A 12 -7.63 -20.13 2.47
N GLU A 13 -7.53 -21.31 3.06
CA GLU A 13 -8.60 -22.30 2.97
C GLU A 13 -9.87 -21.81 3.64
N ILE A 14 -9.76 -21.20 4.82
CA ILE A 14 -10.88 -20.58 5.53
C ILE A 14 -11.50 -19.46 4.68
N TRP A 15 -10.70 -18.59 4.06
CA TRP A 15 -11.23 -17.56 3.16
C TRP A 15 -11.97 -18.14 1.95
N ASN A 16 -11.36 -19.12 1.28
CA ASN A 16 -11.93 -19.76 0.09
C ASN A 16 -13.25 -20.47 0.38
N HIS A 17 -13.38 -21.06 1.57
CA HIS A 17 -14.61 -21.68 2.05
C HIS A 17 -15.57 -20.69 2.74
N GLY A 18 -15.21 -19.41 2.81
CA GLY A 18 -15.93 -18.35 3.52
C GLY A 18 -17.44 -18.40 3.28
N PRO A 19 -17.93 -18.12 2.06
CA PRO A 19 -19.38 -18.06 1.77
C PRO A 19 -20.14 -19.31 2.20
N VAL A 20 -19.55 -20.50 2.00
CA VAL A 20 -20.16 -21.78 2.40
C VAL A 20 -20.23 -21.90 3.91
N MET A 21 -19.13 -21.60 4.62
CA MET A 21 -19.13 -21.60 6.08
C MET A 21 -20.10 -20.57 6.65
N LEU A 22 -20.19 -19.37 6.07
CA LEU A 22 -21.13 -18.32 6.49
C LEU A 22 -22.58 -18.79 6.40
N ALA A 23 -22.94 -19.40 5.26
CA ALA A 23 -24.28 -19.93 5.05
C ALA A 23 -24.60 -21.05 6.06
N SER A 24 -23.67 -21.99 6.26
CA SER A 24 -23.84 -23.09 7.22
C SER A 24 -23.96 -22.60 8.66
N MET A 25 -23.11 -21.64 9.09
CA MET A 25 -23.19 -21.05 10.42
C MET A 25 -24.54 -20.37 10.64
N SER A 26 -25.03 -19.62 9.64
CA SER A 26 -26.36 -18.98 9.71
C SER A 26 -27.49 -20.01 9.85
N GLN A 27 -27.46 -21.10 9.07
CA GLN A 27 -28.45 -22.18 9.15
C GLN A 27 -28.46 -22.88 10.52
N LEU A 28 -27.28 -23.03 11.13
CA LEU A 28 -27.11 -23.66 12.44
C LEU A 28 -27.31 -22.70 13.63
N GLY A 29 -27.60 -21.42 13.37
CA GLY A 29 -27.74 -20.41 14.43
C GLY A 29 -26.42 -20.10 15.16
N LEU A 30 -25.28 -20.36 14.52
CA LEU A 30 -23.95 -20.11 15.10
C LEU A 30 -23.49 -18.68 14.81
N THR A 31 -22.95 -18.02 15.83
CA THR A 31 -22.27 -16.74 15.65
C THR A 31 -20.88 -16.99 15.09
N PRO A 32 -20.48 -16.30 14.01
CA PRO A 32 -19.16 -16.52 13.47
C PRO A 32 -18.02 -16.12 14.43
N PRO A 33 -16.89 -16.85 14.41
CA PRO A 33 -15.79 -16.58 15.31
C PRO A 33 -15.06 -15.29 14.91
N THR A 34 -14.61 -14.55 15.92
CA THR A 34 -13.65 -13.45 15.75
C THR A 34 -12.26 -13.96 16.09
N PHE A 35 -11.32 -13.87 15.16
CA PHE A 35 -9.92 -14.22 15.39
C PHE A 35 -9.14 -13.11 16.08
N GLY A 36 -8.48 -13.46 17.17
CA GLY A 36 -7.42 -12.72 17.81
C GLY A 36 -6.05 -12.99 17.18
N GLU A 37 -5.00 -12.36 17.71
CA GLU A 37 -3.67 -12.34 17.10
C GLU A 37 -3.00 -13.71 16.95
N ARG A 38 -3.32 -14.65 17.85
CA ARG A 38 -2.69 -15.97 17.90
C ARG A 38 -3.58 -17.08 17.38
N ASP A 39 -4.84 -16.79 17.05
CA ASP A 39 -5.83 -17.84 16.79
C ASP A 39 -5.50 -18.63 15.53
N LEU A 40 -5.09 -17.96 14.44
CA LEU A 40 -4.66 -18.65 13.22
C LEU A 40 -3.41 -19.51 13.45
N THR A 41 -2.46 -19.02 14.25
CA THR A 41 -1.28 -19.78 14.64
C THR A 41 -1.66 -21.02 15.43
N ASN A 42 -2.48 -20.85 16.48
CA ASN A 42 -2.92 -21.93 17.36
C ASN A 42 -3.77 -22.96 16.60
N LEU A 43 -4.68 -22.50 15.75
CA LEU A 43 -5.51 -23.34 14.88
C LEU A 43 -4.64 -24.17 13.94
N SER A 44 -3.63 -23.53 13.32
CA SER A 44 -2.70 -24.23 12.45
C SER A 44 -1.89 -25.31 13.20
N ALA A 45 -1.48 -25.03 14.44
CA ALA A 45 -0.78 -26.00 15.28
C ALA A 45 -1.68 -27.18 15.68
N TYR A 46 -2.93 -26.89 16.05
CA TYR A 46 -3.92 -27.91 16.41
C TYR A 46 -4.26 -28.82 15.22
N ILE A 47 -4.52 -28.26 14.04
CA ILE A 47 -4.81 -29.04 12.83
C ILE A 47 -3.64 -29.97 12.49
N ARG A 48 -2.40 -29.49 12.62
CA ARG A 48 -1.21 -30.34 12.41
C ARG A 48 -1.12 -31.48 13.41
N GLN A 49 -1.50 -31.26 14.67
CA GLN A 49 -1.49 -32.31 15.69
C GLN A 49 -2.54 -33.40 15.41
N GLN A 50 -3.70 -33.02 14.87
CA GLN A 50 -4.80 -33.94 14.60
C GLN A 50 -4.72 -34.64 13.23
N ALA A 51 -3.95 -34.08 12.29
CA ALA A 51 -3.77 -34.66 10.96
C ALA A 51 -3.00 -35.99 11.03
N GLY A 52 -3.59 -37.07 10.47
CA GLY A 52 -2.93 -38.37 10.35
C GLY A 52 -1.71 -38.36 9.40
N PRO A 53 -0.92 -39.46 9.34
CA PRO A 53 0.34 -39.52 8.58
C PRO A 53 0.26 -39.14 7.10
N GLY A 54 -0.92 -39.26 6.47
CA GLY A 54 -1.14 -39.01 5.04
C GLY A 54 -1.39 -37.55 4.63
N LEU A 55 -1.43 -36.60 5.56
CA LEU A 55 -1.64 -35.16 5.30
C LEU A 55 -0.35 -34.33 5.28
N GLN A 56 0.82 -34.98 5.41
CA GLN A 56 2.11 -34.29 5.60
C GLN A 56 2.80 -33.83 4.32
N ASP A 57 2.16 -33.92 3.15
CA ASP A 57 2.71 -33.46 1.88
C ASP A 57 1.73 -32.49 1.20
N ARG A 58 1.93 -31.18 1.40
CA ARG A 58 1.66 -30.09 0.43
C ARG A 58 1.90 -28.67 0.99
N LEU A 59 2.64 -27.90 0.18
CA LEU A 59 2.92 -26.46 0.14
C LEU A 59 3.31 -25.71 1.46
N LEU A 60 4.61 -25.43 1.61
CA LEU A 60 5.06 -24.22 2.31
C LEU A 60 4.57 -23.02 1.50
N LEU A 61 3.67 -22.18 2.04
CA LEU A 61 3.57 -20.82 1.51
C LEU A 61 4.88 -20.12 1.84
N THR A 62 5.62 -19.76 0.80
CA THR A 62 6.76 -18.86 0.90
C THR A 62 6.32 -17.52 1.51
N PRO A 63 7.24 -16.77 2.15
CA PRO A 63 6.97 -15.39 2.53
C PRO A 63 6.35 -14.65 1.34
N GLY A 64 5.20 -14.02 1.55
CA GLY A 64 4.49 -13.34 0.48
C GLY A 64 5.30 -12.20 -0.14
N ASN A 65 5.15 -12.01 -1.44
CA ASN A 65 5.73 -10.90 -2.17
C ASN A 65 4.71 -9.74 -2.24
N PRO A 66 4.99 -8.58 -1.62
CA PRO A 66 4.04 -7.46 -1.60
C PRO A 66 3.77 -6.84 -2.97
N ASN A 67 4.67 -6.99 -3.95
CA ASN A 67 4.44 -6.53 -5.32
C ASN A 67 3.42 -7.43 -6.03
N GLU A 68 3.56 -8.75 -5.89
CA GLU A 68 2.55 -9.71 -6.36
C GLU A 68 1.24 -9.52 -5.60
N GLY A 69 1.29 -9.22 -4.29
CA GLY A 69 0.12 -8.92 -3.49
C GLY A 69 -0.68 -7.73 -3.99
N ARG A 70 -0.01 -6.67 -4.47
CA ARG A 70 -0.67 -5.53 -5.13
C ARG A 70 -1.36 -5.97 -6.42
N ARG A 71 -0.73 -6.84 -7.21
CA ARG A 71 -1.34 -7.41 -8.42
C ARG A 71 -2.57 -8.24 -8.09
N VAL A 72 -2.48 -9.13 -7.09
CA VAL A 72 -3.59 -9.94 -6.57
C VAL A 72 -4.73 -9.05 -6.07
N PHE A 73 -4.43 -8.00 -5.30
CA PHE A 73 -5.43 -7.04 -4.81
C PHE A 73 -6.21 -6.36 -5.95
N GLY A 74 -5.54 -6.05 -7.06
CA GLY A 74 -6.19 -5.56 -8.27
C GLY A 74 -7.01 -6.63 -8.98
N SER A 75 -6.40 -7.77 -9.29
CA SER A 75 -7.01 -8.83 -10.11
C SER A 75 -8.17 -9.55 -9.44
N LYS A 76 -8.15 -9.68 -8.11
CA LYS A 76 -9.25 -10.25 -7.31
C LYS A 76 -10.35 -9.21 -7.00
N GLY A 77 -10.28 -8.02 -7.60
CA GLY A 77 -11.33 -7.00 -7.53
C GLY A 77 -11.38 -6.20 -6.22
N CYS A 78 -10.45 -6.39 -5.28
CA CYS A 78 -10.44 -5.69 -3.99
C CYS A 78 -10.39 -4.16 -4.16
N SER A 79 -9.68 -3.71 -5.19
CA SER A 79 -9.54 -2.29 -5.56
C SER A 79 -10.84 -1.59 -5.93
N SER A 80 -11.89 -2.33 -6.34
CA SER A 80 -13.19 -1.74 -6.70
C SER A 80 -13.89 -1.07 -5.51
N CYS A 81 -13.69 -1.59 -4.30
CA CYS A 81 -14.24 -1.04 -3.07
C CYS A 81 -13.19 -0.25 -2.28
N HIS A 82 -11.96 -0.78 -2.19
CA HIS A 82 -10.90 -0.23 -1.36
C HIS A 82 -9.97 0.73 -2.12
N GLY A 83 -10.24 1.04 -3.38
CA GLY A 83 -9.43 1.91 -4.24
C GLY A 83 -8.12 1.25 -4.71
N ALA A 84 -7.58 1.69 -5.85
CA ALA A 84 -6.36 1.12 -6.43
C ALA A 84 -5.13 1.20 -5.50
N GLY A 85 -5.07 2.23 -4.66
CA GLY A 85 -4.04 2.41 -3.64
C GLY A 85 -4.37 1.79 -2.28
N ALA A 86 -5.44 1.00 -2.17
CA ALA A 86 -5.99 0.50 -0.91
C ALA A 86 -6.35 1.63 0.10
N GLN A 87 -6.75 2.79 -0.45
CA GLN A 87 -7.03 4.03 0.27
C GLN A 87 -8.54 4.32 0.45
N GLY A 88 -9.39 3.36 0.11
CA GLY A 88 -10.85 3.45 0.19
C GLY A 88 -11.50 4.15 -1.02
N GLY A 89 -12.78 4.49 -0.85
CA GLY A 89 -13.53 5.36 -1.79
C GLY A 89 -14.63 4.67 -2.60
N GLY A 90 -14.53 3.35 -2.82
CA GLY A 90 -15.54 2.55 -3.55
C GLY A 90 -16.59 1.89 -2.64
N GLY A 91 -16.74 2.37 -1.40
CA GLY A 91 -17.56 1.75 -0.35
C GLY A 91 -16.78 0.83 0.59
N GLY A 92 -15.51 0.56 0.32
CA GLY A 92 -14.57 -0.04 1.27
C GLY A 92 -13.78 1.02 2.05
N PRO A 93 -13.38 0.73 3.30
CA PRO A 93 -12.56 1.65 4.10
C PRO A 93 -11.13 1.79 3.55
N ASP A 94 -10.47 2.88 3.96
CA ASP A 94 -9.04 3.14 3.72
C ASP A 94 -8.19 2.15 4.53
N LEU A 95 -7.64 1.14 3.86
CA LEU A 95 -6.90 0.06 4.48
C LEU A 95 -5.56 0.53 5.07
N SER A 96 -5.02 1.65 4.58
CA SER A 96 -3.76 2.23 5.08
C SER A 96 -3.87 2.81 6.50
N ARG A 97 -5.10 3.07 6.97
CA ARG A 97 -5.37 3.65 8.29
C ARG A 97 -5.45 2.61 9.42
N PHE A 98 -5.49 1.32 9.09
CA PHE A 98 -5.59 0.28 10.11
C PHE A 98 -4.21 -0.13 10.63
N PRO A 99 -4.11 -0.55 11.90
CA PRO A 99 -2.88 -1.06 12.48
C PRO A 99 -2.57 -2.48 11.97
N LEU A 100 -2.20 -2.58 10.69
CA LEU A 100 -1.80 -3.83 10.02
C LEU A 100 -0.35 -4.24 10.32
N ARG A 101 0.40 -3.39 11.03
CA ARG A 101 1.81 -3.58 11.43
C ARG A 101 1.99 -4.52 12.64
N ARG A 102 1.32 -5.67 12.67
CA ARG A 102 1.49 -6.65 13.77
C ARG A 102 2.18 -7.90 13.27
N SER A 103 1.43 -8.81 12.65
CA SER A 103 1.95 -10.00 12.00
C SER A 103 1.10 -10.33 10.76
N ALA A 104 1.62 -11.21 9.90
CA ALA A 104 0.87 -11.69 8.74
C ALA A 104 -0.44 -12.38 9.16
N GLU A 105 -0.41 -13.13 10.26
CA GLU A 105 -1.58 -13.78 10.85
C GLU A 105 -2.58 -12.76 11.39
N ALA A 106 -2.11 -11.68 12.00
CA ALA A 106 -3.01 -10.62 12.47
C ALA A 106 -3.73 -9.92 11.30
N VAL A 107 -3.06 -9.73 10.17
CA VAL A 107 -3.67 -9.20 8.94
C VAL A 107 -4.71 -10.19 8.40
N ALA A 108 -4.34 -11.47 8.26
CA ALA A 108 -5.25 -12.52 7.78
C ALA A 108 -6.47 -12.71 8.71
N GLY A 109 -6.27 -12.65 10.03
CA GLY A 109 -7.34 -12.71 11.01
C GLY A 109 -8.30 -11.52 10.90
N ARG A 110 -7.78 -10.31 10.66
CA ARG A 110 -8.64 -9.14 10.38
C ARG A 110 -9.41 -9.28 9.08
N MET A 111 -8.80 -9.83 8.03
CA MET A 111 -9.51 -10.12 6.78
C MET A 111 -10.67 -11.09 7.03
N TRP A 112 -10.43 -12.17 7.78
CA TRP A 112 -11.49 -13.09 8.19
C TRP A 112 -12.59 -12.40 9.00
N ASN A 113 -12.24 -11.61 10.01
CA ASN A 113 -13.22 -10.90 10.83
C ASN A 113 -14.06 -9.89 10.02
N HIS A 114 -13.51 -9.37 8.91
CA HIS A 114 -14.22 -8.48 8.01
C HIS A 114 -14.99 -9.21 6.88
N SER A 115 -14.74 -10.52 6.71
CA SER A 115 -15.29 -11.31 5.60
C SER A 115 -16.81 -11.31 5.54
N PHE A 116 -17.50 -11.25 6.69
CA PHE A 116 -18.96 -11.18 6.78
C PHE A 116 -19.54 -9.93 6.14
N ALA A 117 -19.02 -8.75 6.54
CA ALA A 117 -19.43 -7.48 5.96
C ALA A 117 -19.06 -7.40 4.47
N MET A 118 -17.90 -7.95 4.10
CA MET A 118 -17.51 -8.06 2.68
C MET A 118 -18.48 -8.95 1.90
N ASN A 119 -18.88 -10.10 2.44
CA ASN A 119 -19.78 -11.04 1.78
C ASN A 119 -21.14 -10.41 1.53
N ASP A 120 -21.71 -9.73 2.52
CA ASP A 120 -23.00 -9.04 2.36
C ASP A 120 -22.91 -7.94 1.29
N ALA A 121 -21.85 -7.13 1.32
CA ALA A 121 -21.63 -6.08 0.33
C ALA A 121 -21.38 -6.64 -1.08
N MET A 122 -20.63 -7.75 -1.20
CA MET A 122 -20.38 -8.43 -2.48
C MET A 122 -21.65 -9.00 -3.07
N ARG A 123 -22.46 -9.71 -2.26
CA ARG A 123 -23.75 -10.26 -2.69
C ARG A 123 -24.71 -9.17 -3.14
N ALA A 124 -24.80 -8.06 -2.41
CA ALA A 124 -25.64 -6.93 -2.76
C ALA A 124 -25.24 -6.28 -4.10
N ARG A 125 -23.96 -6.41 -4.50
CA ARG A 125 -23.41 -5.86 -5.75
C ARG A 125 -23.26 -6.91 -6.86
N GLY A 126 -23.65 -8.16 -6.63
CA GLY A 126 -23.46 -9.24 -7.60
C GLY A 126 -21.99 -9.56 -7.88
N ILE A 127 -21.09 -9.31 -6.92
CA ILE A 127 -19.66 -9.59 -7.04
C ILE A 127 -19.42 -11.02 -6.54
N ASP A 128 -18.75 -11.83 -7.36
CA ASP A 128 -18.34 -13.18 -6.96
C ASP A 128 -17.27 -13.16 -5.87
N TRP A 129 -17.34 -14.12 -4.96
CA TRP A 129 -16.35 -14.25 -3.88
C TRP A 129 -14.98 -14.63 -4.47
N PRO A 130 -13.92 -13.84 -4.21
CA PRO A 130 -12.61 -14.13 -4.76
C PRO A 130 -12.01 -15.36 -4.08
N ARG A 131 -11.53 -16.31 -4.87
CA ARG A 131 -10.71 -17.44 -4.38
C ARG A 131 -9.24 -17.15 -4.59
N PHE A 132 -8.41 -17.56 -3.63
CA PHE A 132 -6.96 -17.50 -3.71
C PHE A 132 -6.37 -18.88 -3.99
N GLU A 133 -5.31 -18.91 -4.78
CA GLU A 133 -4.58 -20.11 -5.16
C GLU A 133 -3.10 -19.96 -4.80
N ASN A 134 -2.39 -21.08 -4.59
CA ASN A 134 -0.96 -21.08 -4.32
C ASN A 134 -0.57 -20.12 -3.17
N SER A 135 0.27 -19.12 -3.48
CA SER A 135 0.74 -18.08 -2.56
C SER A 135 -0.10 -16.81 -2.55
N GLU A 136 -1.18 -16.72 -3.34
CA GLU A 136 -1.88 -15.45 -3.58
C GLU A 136 -2.39 -14.78 -2.29
N LEU A 137 -2.90 -15.55 -1.32
CA LEU A 137 -3.26 -14.96 -0.03
C LEU A 137 -2.03 -14.45 0.72
N ALA A 138 -0.93 -15.19 0.77
CA ALA A 138 0.28 -14.73 1.44
C ALA A 138 0.84 -13.46 0.79
N ASP A 139 0.84 -13.40 -0.54
CA ASP A 139 1.24 -12.22 -1.31
C ASP A 139 0.35 -11.02 -0.96
N LEU A 140 -0.98 -11.21 -0.96
CA LEU A 140 -1.94 -10.18 -0.56
C LEU A 140 -1.73 -9.72 0.88
N VAL A 141 -1.55 -10.64 1.82
CA VAL A 141 -1.28 -10.34 3.23
C VAL A 141 0.02 -9.56 3.38
N ALA A 142 1.07 -9.90 2.62
CA ALA A 142 2.31 -9.15 2.60
C ALA A 142 2.10 -7.72 2.07
N PHE A 143 1.35 -7.55 0.98
CA PHE A 143 0.99 -6.22 0.47
C PHE A 143 0.26 -5.38 1.52
N LEU A 144 -0.73 -5.94 2.20
CA LEU A 144 -1.50 -5.26 3.24
C LEU A 144 -0.67 -4.95 4.50
N TYR A 145 0.23 -5.86 4.89
CA TYR A 145 1.18 -5.62 5.98
C TYR A 145 2.11 -4.44 5.67
N PHE A 146 2.63 -4.39 4.43
CA PHE A 146 3.51 -3.30 3.98
C PHE A 146 2.75 -2.03 3.59
N LEU A 147 1.41 -2.08 3.48
CA LEU A 147 0.60 -0.97 3.01
C LEU A 147 0.87 0.35 3.76
N PRO A 148 0.95 0.36 5.10
CA PRO A 148 1.21 1.60 5.82
C PRO A 148 2.67 2.08 5.69
N PHE A 149 3.60 1.26 5.17
CA PHE A 149 4.99 1.66 4.89
C PHE A 149 5.13 2.33 3.52
N PHE A 150 4.19 2.11 2.60
CA PHE A 150 4.18 2.86 1.35
C PHE A 150 3.76 4.30 1.62
N ASP A 151 4.53 5.24 1.07
CA ASP A 151 4.17 6.64 1.07
C ASP A 151 2.81 6.82 0.39
N ARG A 152 1.96 7.66 1.00
CA ARG A 152 0.73 8.10 0.34
C ARG A 152 1.08 8.78 -0.98
N PRO A 153 0.27 8.61 -2.04
CA PRO A 153 0.45 9.40 -3.25
C PRO A 153 0.50 10.89 -2.91
N GLY A 154 1.44 11.63 -3.51
CA GLY A 154 1.49 13.07 -3.38
C GLY A 154 0.37 13.73 -4.17
N ASP A 155 -0.05 14.91 -3.72
CA ASP A 155 -1.01 15.78 -4.40
C ASP A 155 -0.24 16.85 -5.19
N ALA A 156 -0.39 16.84 -6.52
CA ALA A 156 0.33 17.75 -7.40
C ALA A 156 -0.09 19.22 -7.25
N LEU A 157 -1.35 19.50 -6.89
CA LEU A 157 -1.82 20.88 -6.67
C LEU A 157 -1.23 21.43 -5.36
N ARG A 158 -1.25 20.62 -4.30
CA ARG A 158 -0.52 20.97 -3.06
C ARG A 158 0.98 21.06 -3.28
N GLY A 159 1.52 20.28 -4.22
CA GLY A 159 2.94 20.34 -4.59
C GLY A 159 3.30 21.65 -5.24
N GLU A 160 2.43 22.17 -6.12
CA GLU A 160 2.55 23.50 -6.71
C GLU A 160 2.51 24.60 -5.64
N GLU A 161 1.58 24.50 -4.68
CA GLU A 161 1.51 25.42 -3.54
C GLU A 161 2.79 25.37 -2.70
N VAL A 162 3.33 24.19 -2.41
CA VAL A 162 4.60 24.05 -1.69
C VAL A 162 5.74 24.67 -2.51
N PHE A 163 5.78 24.43 -3.81
CA PHE A 163 6.81 24.96 -4.71
C PHE A 163 6.85 26.49 -4.67
N SER A 164 5.68 27.14 -4.74
CA SER A 164 5.59 28.60 -4.69
C SER A 164 5.75 29.17 -3.28
N ASN A 165 5.07 28.60 -2.28
CA ASN A 165 5.11 29.09 -0.90
C ASN A 165 6.46 28.85 -0.19
N ARG A 166 7.32 27.99 -0.75
CA ARG A 166 8.70 27.78 -0.29
C ARG A 166 9.72 28.52 -1.18
N SER A 167 9.23 29.38 -2.07
CA SER A 167 10.00 30.21 -3.00
C SER A 167 10.93 29.41 -3.92
N CYS A 168 10.57 28.15 -4.23
CA CYS A 168 11.32 27.36 -5.19
C CYS A 168 11.22 27.96 -6.60
N ASP A 169 10.09 28.57 -6.94
CA ASP A 169 9.82 29.31 -8.18
C ASP A 169 10.60 30.62 -8.32
N GLY A 170 11.25 31.09 -7.26
CA GLY A 170 12.18 32.24 -7.32
C GLY A 170 13.46 31.92 -8.09
N CYS A 171 13.88 30.65 -8.10
CA CYS A 171 15.12 30.22 -8.76
C CYS A 171 14.90 29.06 -9.74
N HIS A 172 13.88 28.23 -9.56
CA HIS A 172 13.62 27.08 -10.42
C HIS A 172 12.38 27.32 -11.26
N SER A 173 12.54 27.22 -12.58
CA SER A 173 11.41 27.38 -13.50
C SER A 173 10.47 26.16 -13.42
N PRO A 174 9.14 26.36 -13.36
CA PRO A 174 8.17 25.29 -13.56
C PRO A 174 7.80 25.10 -15.04
N ALA A 175 8.48 25.78 -15.97
CA ALA A 175 8.02 25.96 -17.34
C ALA A 175 8.71 25.08 -18.40
N GLY A 176 9.60 24.14 -18.06
CA GLY A 176 10.23 23.30 -19.08
C GLY A 176 11.25 24.06 -19.94
N LEU A 177 11.95 25.04 -19.36
CA LEU A 177 12.89 25.89 -20.10
C LEU A 177 14.24 25.19 -20.25
N GLN A 178 14.84 25.30 -21.44
CA GLN A 178 16.22 24.88 -21.66
C GLN A 178 17.16 25.69 -20.74
N GLU A 179 18.19 25.04 -20.22
CA GLU A 179 19.09 25.60 -19.19
C GLU A 179 19.80 26.89 -19.67
N ASP A 180 20.02 27.02 -20.99
CA ASP A 180 20.60 28.18 -21.65
C ASP A 180 19.61 29.35 -21.87
N GLN A 181 18.32 29.12 -21.62
CA GLN A 181 17.22 30.06 -21.86
C GLN A 181 16.51 30.47 -20.56
N SER A 182 16.82 29.84 -19.43
CA SER A 182 16.24 30.20 -18.13
C SER A 182 16.94 31.45 -17.57
N PRO A 183 16.21 32.55 -17.30
CA PRO A 183 16.78 33.72 -16.62
C PRO A 183 16.99 33.48 -15.11
N LEU A 184 16.59 32.30 -14.60
CA LEU A 184 16.64 31.97 -13.18
C LEU A 184 17.94 31.26 -12.82
N ALA A 185 18.40 31.47 -11.58
CA ALA A 185 19.67 30.95 -11.09
C ALA A 185 19.71 29.42 -10.90
N GLY A 186 18.54 28.77 -10.80
CA GLY A 186 18.42 27.33 -10.60
C GLY A 186 18.11 26.58 -11.90
N PRO A 187 18.54 25.31 -12.02
CA PRO A 187 18.20 24.47 -13.16
C PRO A 187 16.71 24.19 -13.22
N ASP A 188 16.23 23.86 -14.42
CA ASP A 188 14.87 23.37 -14.60
C ASP A 188 14.68 22.01 -13.92
N LEU A 189 13.55 21.86 -13.25
CA LEU A 189 13.18 20.66 -12.51
C LEU A 189 12.13 19.85 -13.26
N ILE A 190 11.44 20.43 -14.25
CA ILE A 190 10.47 19.73 -15.11
C ILE A 190 11.21 18.85 -16.10
N GLY A 191 10.79 17.58 -16.23
CA GLY A 191 11.47 16.59 -17.08
C GLY A 191 12.83 16.11 -16.56
N SER A 192 13.33 16.69 -15.46
CA SER A 192 14.56 16.24 -14.81
C SER A 192 14.38 14.89 -14.11
N THR A 193 15.48 14.15 -13.95
CA THR A 193 15.49 12.87 -13.20
C THR A 193 15.39 13.07 -11.69
N VAL A 194 15.35 14.32 -11.21
CA VAL A 194 15.34 14.67 -9.78
C VAL A 194 14.12 14.08 -9.07
N ALA A 195 12.98 13.99 -9.74
CA ALA A 195 11.72 13.49 -9.18
C ALA A 195 11.49 12.00 -9.48
N SER A 196 12.44 11.30 -10.11
CA SER A 196 12.30 9.90 -10.55
C SER A 196 11.92 8.95 -9.41
N SER A 197 12.46 9.17 -8.21
CA SER A 197 12.07 8.46 -6.99
C SER A 197 12.07 9.40 -5.77
N PRO A 198 11.39 9.05 -4.67
CA PRO A 198 11.48 9.82 -3.42
C PRO A 198 12.93 9.98 -2.93
N ALA A 199 13.73 8.91 -3.01
CA ALA A 199 15.14 8.94 -2.62
C ALA A 199 15.99 9.85 -3.52
N ALA A 200 15.74 9.83 -4.85
CA ALA A 200 16.44 10.71 -5.79
C ALA A 200 16.16 12.19 -5.50
N LEU A 201 14.89 12.54 -5.22
CA LEU A 201 14.52 13.92 -4.89
C LEU A 201 15.21 14.39 -3.61
N VAL A 202 15.18 13.58 -2.56
CA VAL A 202 15.86 13.89 -1.30
C VAL A 202 17.36 14.02 -1.49
N ALA A 203 17.99 13.10 -2.22
CA ALA A 203 19.43 13.14 -2.47
C ALA A 203 19.85 14.40 -3.23
N ALA A 204 19.10 14.77 -4.28
CA ALA A 204 19.38 15.99 -5.03
C ALA A 204 19.21 17.24 -4.18
N MET A 205 18.12 17.36 -3.41
CA MET A 205 17.90 18.49 -2.51
C MET A 205 18.96 18.56 -1.41
N TRP A 206 19.35 17.43 -0.84
CA TRP A 206 20.36 17.35 0.22
C TRP A 206 21.73 17.80 -0.29
N ASN A 207 22.16 17.28 -1.43
CA ASN A 207 23.45 17.62 -2.01
C ASN A 207 23.49 19.06 -2.55
N HIS A 208 22.36 19.58 -3.02
CA HIS A 208 22.23 20.96 -3.52
C HIS A 208 21.93 21.99 -2.42
N ALA A 209 21.63 21.55 -1.19
CA ALA A 209 21.23 22.43 -0.08
C ALA A 209 22.22 23.58 0.23
N PRO A 210 23.56 23.39 0.22
CA PRO A 210 24.48 24.49 0.48
C PRO A 210 24.37 25.63 -0.54
N VAL A 211 24.16 25.29 -1.82
CA VAL A 211 24.02 26.26 -2.92
C VAL A 211 22.71 27.02 -2.78
N MET A 212 21.60 26.30 -2.64
CA MET A 212 20.28 26.91 -2.41
C MET A 212 20.30 27.81 -1.16
N ARG A 213 20.95 27.38 -0.08
CA ARG A 213 20.97 28.14 1.17
C ARG A 213 21.72 29.44 1.03
N ALA A 214 22.87 29.43 0.36
CA ALA A 214 23.63 30.64 0.08
C ALA A 214 22.79 31.64 -0.74
N ALA A 215 22.11 31.18 -1.80
CA ALA A 215 21.25 32.02 -2.64
C ALA A 215 20.05 32.59 -1.86
N ILE A 216 19.31 31.74 -1.14
CA ILE A 216 18.12 32.16 -0.35
C ILE A 216 18.49 33.19 0.72
N LEU A 217 19.61 32.98 1.43
CA LEU A 217 20.07 33.92 2.46
C LEU A 217 20.58 35.24 1.85
N ALA A 218 21.19 35.21 0.66
CA ALA A 218 21.61 36.42 -0.04
C ALA A 218 20.42 37.31 -0.44
N GLU A 219 19.25 36.72 -0.69
CA GLU A 219 17.98 37.42 -0.92
C GLU A 219 17.29 37.89 0.38
N GLY A 220 17.89 37.66 1.55
CA GLY A 220 17.31 38.01 2.84
C GLY A 220 16.10 37.15 3.24
N ARG A 221 15.91 36.00 2.59
CA ARG A 221 14.80 35.07 2.88
C ARG A 221 15.24 34.01 3.90
N PRO A 222 14.33 33.55 4.78
CA PRO A 222 14.63 32.45 5.69
C PRO A 222 14.71 31.11 4.95
N TRP A 223 15.59 30.22 5.41
CA TRP A 223 15.69 28.86 4.88
C TRP A 223 14.39 28.08 5.16
N PRO A 224 13.73 27.49 4.15
CA PRO A 224 12.47 26.80 4.33
C PRO A 224 12.62 25.49 5.10
N THR A 225 11.60 25.15 5.90
CA THR A 225 11.45 23.80 6.48
C THR A 225 10.45 23.01 5.68
N LEU A 226 10.79 21.77 5.31
CA LEU A 226 9.95 20.87 4.54
C LEU A 226 9.60 19.64 5.38
N SER A 227 8.32 19.27 5.38
CA SER A 227 7.82 18.02 5.94
C SER A 227 7.91 16.88 4.91
N GLY A 228 7.75 15.63 5.37
CA GLY A 228 7.60 14.50 4.45
C GLY A 228 6.38 14.60 3.53
N GLY A 229 5.33 15.32 3.97
CA GLY A 229 4.17 15.63 3.12
C GLY A 229 4.52 16.59 1.99
N ASP A 230 5.31 17.63 2.29
CA ASP A 230 5.76 18.62 1.32
C ASP A 230 6.58 17.94 0.22
N LEU A 231 7.54 17.09 0.59
CA LEU A 231 8.38 16.37 -0.38
C LEU A 231 7.58 15.41 -1.28
N ARG A 232 6.58 14.71 -0.72
CA ARG A 232 5.69 13.85 -1.54
C ARG A 232 4.87 14.66 -2.54
N ASN A 233 4.30 15.78 -2.10
CA ASN A 233 3.49 16.64 -2.96
C ASN A 233 4.35 17.31 -4.04
N LEU A 234 5.53 17.83 -3.68
CA LEU A 234 6.51 18.36 -4.63
C LEU A 234 6.88 17.34 -5.70
N ARG A 235 7.16 16.08 -5.32
CA ARG A 235 7.43 15.02 -6.29
C ARG A 235 6.25 14.80 -7.25
N ALA A 236 5.02 14.78 -6.74
CA ALA A 236 3.83 14.61 -7.58
C ALA A 236 3.65 15.78 -8.55
N TYR A 237 3.92 17.01 -8.12
CA TYR A 237 3.89 18.21 -8.96
C TYR A 237 4.92 18.14 -10.10
N LEU A 238 6.18 17.85 -9.77
CA LEU A 238 7.27 17.76 -10.75
C LEU A 238 7.03 16.65 -11.79
N LEU A 239 6.50 15.50 -11.37
CA LEU A 239 6.16 14.40 -12.29
C LEU A 239 4.97 14.72 -13.21
N ARG A 240 3.95 15.44 -12.72
CA ARG A 240 2.78 15.83 -13.52
C ARG A 240 3.18 16.75 -14.68
N ARG A 241 4.07 17.71 -14.41
CA ARG A 241 4.51 18.69 -15.41
C ARG A 241 5.50 18.10 -16.43
N GLY A 242 6.26 17.06 -16.07
CA GLY A 242 7.16 16.36 -17.01
C GLY A 242 6.46 15.42 -18.01
N ASN A 243 5.18 15.08 -17.77
CA ASN A 243 4.39 14.16 -18.61
C ASN A 243 3.31 14.86 -19.45
N ASN A 244 3.21 16.19 -19.40
CA ASN A 244 2.34 16.95 -20.30
C ASN A 244 3.16 17.39 -21.52
N PRO A 245 2.73 17.10 -22.77
CA PRO A 245 3.37 17.59 -23.98
C PRO A 245 3.25 19.10 -24.13
#